data_AF-A0A5C7QPZ0-F1
#
_entry.id   AF-A0A5C7QPZ0-F1
#
_cell.length_a   1.000
_cell.length_b   1.000
_cell.length_c   1.000
_cell.angle_alpha   90.00
_cell.angle_beta   90.00
_cell.angle_gamma   90.00
#
_symmetry.space_group_name_H-M   'P 1'
#
loop_
_entity.id
_entity.type
_entity.pdbx_description
1 polymer ?
#
loop_
_entity_poly.entity_id
_entity_poly.type
_entity_poly.pdbx_seq_one_letter_code
_entity_poly.pdbx_strand_id
1 'polypeptide(L)'
;MLSRLQTNPWMLESVGNFQVPSQIDKSISCWDGSEADEERGLVTVISVNCSNEREIYLDEKLSVGNMQYQYTWYEGEKMISPRFYRMYELQNNDETGSNATKENVTDFKCETNFVQISQQNFKMSVCRRDYLRYNGLSDVLVTGAMVSQKQQGFLFELFLTGVDFKESMRLLKKEFESFKWKN
;
A
#
# COMPACT_ATOMS: atom_id res chain seq x y z
N MET A 1 2.86 -19.36 0.29
CA MET A 1 3.78 -18.23 0.03
C MET A 1 3.56 -17.11 1.05
N LEU A 2 2.37 -16.50 1.10
CA LEU A 2 2.07 -15.40 2.03
C LEU A 2 2.21 -15.77 3.52
N SER A 3 1.87 -17.01 3.88
CA SER A 3 2.07 -17.52 5.25
C SER A 3 3.52 -17.46 5.73
N ARG A 4 4.51 -17.62 4.84
CA ARG A 4 5.94 -17.49 5.18
C ARG A 4 6.30 -16.04 5.52
N LEU A 5 5.75 -15.08 4.77
CA LEU A 5 5.96 -13.65 5.01
C LEU A 5 5.47 -13.27 6.43
N GLN A 6 4.40 -13.92 6.91
CA GLN A 6 3.87 -13.71 8.26
C GLN A 6 4.79 -14.24 9.38
N THR A 7 5.72 -15.15 9.11
CA THR A 7 6.61 -15.71 10.15
C THR A 7 8.00 -15.10 10.17
N ASN A 8 8.40 -14.39 9.11
CA ASN A 8 9.71 -13.76 9.04
C ASN A 8 9.83 -12.59 10.02
N PRO A 9 11.04 -12.32 10.54
CA PRO A 9 11.33 -11.04 11.17
C PRO A 9 11.29 -9.95 10.09
N TRP A 10 10.60 -8.85 10.39
CA TRP A 10 10.49 -7.71 9.48
C TRP A 10 11.42 -6.60 9.93
N MET A 11 12.12 -5.99 8.97
CA MET A 11 12.85 -4.76 9.22
C MET A 11 11.86 -3.59 9.25
N LEU A 12 12.05 -2.67 10.19
CA LEU A 12 11.25 -1.46 10.28
C LEU A 12 12.05 -0.28 9.76
N GLU A 13 11.43 0.54 8.94
CA GLU A 13 11.97 1.80 8.44
C GLU A 13 11.11 2.98 8.86
N SER A 14 11.74 4.15 8.90
CA SER A 14 11.07 5.38 9.28
C SER A 14 10.53 6.10 8.06
N VAL A 15 9.24 6.38 8.06
CA VAL A 15 8.55 7.16 7.01
C VAL A 15 7.79 8.27 7.73
N GLY A 16 8.40 9.45 7.80
CA GLY A 16 7.96 10.54 8.66
C GLY A 16 7.86 10.11 10.14
N ASN A 17 6.68 10.31 10.72
CA ASN A 17 6.37 9.93 12.10
C ASN A 17 6.02 8.45 12.29
N PHE A 18 5.94 7.66 11.23
CA PHE A 18 5.72 6.23 11.33
C PHE A 18 7.03 5.43 11.29
N GLN A 19 7.05 4.32 12.01
CA GLN A 19 7.89 3.17 11.70
C GLN A 19 7.01 2.10 11.06
N VAL A 20 7.38 1.64 9.87
CA VAL A 20 6.62 0.69 9.05
C VAL A 20 7.51 -0.46 8.62
N PRO A 21 6.95 -1.67 8.38
CA PRO A 21 7.73 -2.78 7.87
C PRO A 21 8.22 -2.46 6.45
N SER A 22 9.54 -2.40 6.26
CA SER A 22 10.13 -2.34 4.91
C SER A 22 10.28 -3.77 4.38
N GLN A 23 11.49 -4.30 4.29
CA GLN A 23 11.75 -5.63 3.74
C GLN A 23 11.16 -6.74 4.64
N ILE A 24 10.03 -7.31 4.23
CA ILE A 24 9.34 -8.39 4.96
C ILE A 24 9.80 -9.82 4.59
N ASP A 25 10.60 -9.96 3.54
CA ASP A 25 11.26 -11.20 3.10
C ASP A 25 12.47 -10.87 2.22
N LYS A 26 13.41 -11.81 2.10
CA LYS A 26 14.60 -11.67 1.27
C LYS A 26 14.30 -11.53 -0.23
N SER A 27 13.12 -11.96 -0.68
CA SER A 27 12.69 -11.82 -2.07
C SER A 27 12.06 -10.46 -2.40
N ILE A 28 11.99 -9.56 -1.42
CA ILE A 28 11.44 -8.22 -1.56
C ILE A 28 12.57 -7.21 -1.48
N SER A 29 12.59 -6.29 -2.42
CA SER A 29 13.53 -5.18 -2.49
C SER A 29 12.76 -3.90 -2.20
N CYS A 30 13.33 -3.02 -1.37
CA CYS A 30 12.76 -1.70 -1.07
C CYS A 30 13.74 -0.61 -1.49
N TRP A 31 13.22 0.52 -1.98
CA TRP A 31 14.00 1.67 -2.39
C TRP A 31 13.29 2.98 -2.01
N ASP A 32 14.08 4.04 -1.88
CA ASP A 32 13.59 5.40 -1.67
C ASP A 32 12.89 5.87 -2.95
N GLY A 33 11.60 6.16 -2.82
CA GLY A 33 10.76 6.72 -3.88
C GLY A 33 10.57 8.22 -3.77
N SER A 34 11.21 8.86 -2.80
CA SER A 34 11.11 10.30 -2.60
C SER A 34 11.68 11.01 -3.82
N GLU A 35 10.94 11.95 -4.39
CA GLU A 35 11.54 12.86 -5.36
C GLU A 35 12.63 13.66 -4.64
N ALA A 36 13.82 13.73 -5.24
CA ALA A 36 14.85 14.64 -4.75
C ALA A 36 14.23 16.02 -4.62
N ASP A 37 14.53 16.70 -3.49
CA ASP A 37 13.96 17.96 -3.03
C ASP A 37 14.24 19.11 -4.03
N GLU A 38 13.70 19.02 -5.24
CA GLU A 38 13.60 20.10 -6.21
C GLU A 38 12.55 21.04 -5.66
N GLU A 39 12.92 21.87 -4.68
CA GLU A 39 12.43 23.23 -4.42
C GLU A 39 10.94 23.55 -4.75
N ARG A 40 10.01 22.60 -4.58
CA ARG A 40 8.56 22.80 -4.81
C ARG A 40 7.84 23.16 -3.52
N GLY A 41 8.51 24.01 -2.73
CA GLY A 41 7.91 25.21 -2.16
C GLY A 41 7.12 25.08 -0.87
N LEU A 42 6.35 24.02 -0.62
CA LEU A 42 5.40 24.01 0.52
C LEU A 42 5.11 22.65 1.16
N VAL A 43 5.60 21.54 0.59
CA VAL A 43 5.35 20.17 1.08
C VAL A 43 6.62 19.37 1.02
N THR A 44 6.93 18.66 2.10
CA THR A 44 7.95 17.61 2.13
C THR A 44 7.27 16.26 1.93
N VAL A 45 7.80 15.44 1.02
CA VAL A 45 7.28 14.11 0.71
C VAL A 45 8.39 13.09 0.94
N ILE A 46 8.08 12.04 1.70
CA ILE A 46 8.98 10.91 1.92
C ILE A 46 8.25 9.67 1.44
N SER A 47 8.81 8.93 0.50
CA SER A 47 8.20 7.72 -0.05
C SER A 47 9.15 6.53 0.02
N VAL A 48 8.62 5.38 0.42
CA VAL A 48 9.32 4.09 0.37
C VAL A 48 8.50 3.14 -0.48
N ASN A 49 9.14 2.59 -1.51
CA ASN A 49 8.56 1.59 -2.40
C ASN A 49 9.17 0.24 -2.13
N CYS A 50 8.36 -0.80 -2.10
CA CYS A 50 8.81 -2.17 -1.97
C CYS A 50 8.11 -3.07 -2.98
N SER A 51 8.86 -3.96 -3.61
CA SER A 51 8.29 -4.95 -4.52
C SER A 51 9.07 -6.26 -4.52
N ASN A 52 8.41 -7.35 -4.92
CA ASN A 52 9.10 -8.58 -5.26
C ASN A 52 9.46 -8.62 -6.75
N GLU A 53 10.59 -9.26 -7.06
CA GLU A 53 11.09 -9.35 -8.44
C GLU A 53 10.53 -10.55 -9.21
N ARG A 54 9.70 -11.39 -8.57
CA ARG A 54 9.26 -12.67 -9.13
C ARG A 54 7.78 -12.66 -9.43
N GLU A 55 7.46 -12.97 -10.67
CA GLU A 55 6.11 -13.28 -11.12
C GLU A 55 6.05 -14.68 -11.75
N ILE A 56 4.84 -15.23 -11.78
CA ILE A 56 4.49 -16.50 -12.39
C ILE A 56 3.69 -16.17 -13.65
N TYR A 57 4.27 -16.48 -14.80
CA TYR A 57 3.60 -16.35 -16.09
C TYR A 57 2.44 -17.36 -16.20
N LEU A 58 1.26 -16.88 -16.59
CA LEU A 58 0.08 -17.71 -16.85
C LEU A 58 -0.35 -17.66 -18.33
N ASP A 59 -0.28 -16.50 -18.97
CA ASP A 59 -0.67 -16.28 -20.37
C ASP A 59 0.00 -15.01 -20.93
N GLU A 60 -0.11 -14.73 -22.24
CA GLU A 60 0.56 -13.62 -22.95
C GLU A 60 0.38 -12.26 -22.28
N LYS A 61 -0.77 -12.03 -21.64
CA LYS A 61 -1.12 -10.78 -20.95
C LYS A 61 -1.34 -10.94 -19.45
N LEU A 62 -0.96 -12.09 -18.89
CA LEU A 62 -1.25 -12.40 -17.50
C LEU A 62 -0.06 -13.07 -16.79
N SER A 63 0.49 -12.33 -15.84
CA SER A 63 1.41 -12.81 -14.81
C SER A 63 0.81 -12.57 -13.42
N VAL A 64 1.13 -13.42 -12.45
CA VAL A 64 0.66 -13.32 -11.06
C VAL A 64 1.79 -13.50 -10.06
N GLY A 65 1.50 -13.28 -8.77
CA GLY A 65 2.49 -13.39 -7.71
C GLY A 65 3.33 -12.13 -7.51
N ASN A 66 3.00 -11.06 -8.22
CA ASN A 66 3.51 -9.72 -7.93
C ASN A 66 2.93 -9.22 -6.60
N MET A 67 3.80 -8.64 -5.78
CA MET A 67 3.52 -7.94 -4.54
C MET A 67 4.25 -6.61 -4.59
N GLN A 68 3.50 -5.53 -4.45
CA GLN A 68 4.00 -4.15 -4.39
C GLN A 68 3.33 -3.45 -3.22
N TYR A 69 4.09 -2.68 -2.46
CA TYR A 69 3.55 -1.81 -1.44
C TYR A 69 4.36 -0.54 -1.31
N GLN A 70 3.68 0.54 -0.95
CA GLN A 70 4.23 1.88 -0.87
C GLN A 70 3.74 2.56 0.40
N TYR A 71 4.64 3.31 1.02
CA TYR A 71 4.34 4.22 2.12
C TYR A 71 4.73 5.63 1.69
N THR A 72 3.80 6.58 1.78
CA THR A 72 4.08 7.98 1.44
C THR A 72 3.68 8.90 2.58
N TRP A 73 4.64 9.62 3.14
CA TRP A 73 4.42 10.68 4.11
C TRP A 73 4.39 12.04 3.44
N TYR A 74 3.45 12.88 3.87
CA TYR A 74 3.32 14.27 3.45
C TYR A 74 3.39 15.18 4.67
N GLU A 75 4.20 16.23 4.58
CA GLU A 75 4.34 17.25 5.61
C GLU A 75 4.26 18.64 4.99
N GLY A 76 3.23 19.40 5.35
CA GLY A 76 2.87 20.67 4.75
C GLY A 76 2.78 21.81 5.75
N GLU A 77 3.76 21.94 6.66
CA GLU A 77 3.75 22.97 7.71
C GLU A 77 3.55 24.40 7.17
N LYS A 78 4.02 24.66 5.95
CA LYS A 78 3.91 25.95 5.26
C LYS A 78 2.55 26.18 4.56
N MET A 79 1.60 25.25 4.67
CA MET A 79 0.27 25.35 4.04
C MET A 79 -0.85 25.43 5.07
N ILE A 80 -1.85 26.27 4.84
CA ILE A 80 -3.10 26.21 5.62
C ILE A 80 -3.78 24.85 5.42
N SER A 81 -4.44 24.34 6.46
CA SER A 81 -5.04 22.99 6.46
C SER A 81 -5.96 22.69 5.27
N PRO A 82 -6.87 23.59 4.83
CA PRO A 82 -7.71 23.29 3.67
C PRO A 82 -6.94 23.08 2.36
N ARG A 83 -5.83 23.81 2.18
CA ARG A 83 -4.94 23.65 1.02
C ARG A 83 -4.19 22.33 1.08
N PHE A 84 -3.70 21.96 2.27
CA PHE A 84 -3.08 20.67 2.51
C PHE A 84 -4.04 19.52 2.20
N TYR A 85 -5.26 19.54 2.76
CA TYR A 85 -6.24 18.48 2.54
C TYR A 85 -6.63 18.32 1.07
N ARG A 86 -6.81 19.41 0.32
CA ARG A 86 -7.09 19.33 -1.12
C ARG A 86 -5.95 18.68 -1.90
N MET A 87 -4.70 19.02 -1.57
CA MET A 87 -3.53 18.40 -2.19
C MET A 87 -3.48 16.91 -1.83
N TYR A 88 -3.60 16.60 -0.54
CA TYR A 88 -3.51 15.24 -0.02
C TYR A 88 -4.60 14.31 -0.58
N GLU A 89 -5.84 14.81 -0.73
CA GLU A 89 -6.94 14.06 -1.36
C GLU A 89 -6.65 13.71 -2.83
N LEU A 90 -6.06 14.64 -3.59
CA LEU A 90 -5.68 14.39 -4.98
C LEU A 90 -4.56 13.35 -5.13
N GLN A 91 -3.71 13.21 -4.11
CA GLN A 91 -2.65 12.19 -4.07
C GLN A 91 -3.17 10.82 -3.61
N ASN A 92 -4.34 10.75 -2.97
CA ASN A 92 -4.98 9.49 -2.63
C ASN A 92 -5.77 8.96 -3.84
N ASN A 93 -5.07 8.73 -4.96
CA ASN A 93 -5.59 8.14 -6.17
C ASN A 93 -5.03 6.73 -6.37
N ASP A 94 -5.93 5.75 -6.48
CA ASP A 94 -5.53 4.36 -6.70
C ASP A 94 -5.17 4.15 -8.19
N GLU A 95 -3.91 4.39 -8.59
CA GLU A 95 -3.42 4.06 -9.93
C GLU A 95 -2.66 2.73 -9.93
N THR A 96 -3.38 1.63 -9.77
CA THR A 96 -2.79 0.30 -9.98
C THR A 96 -3.04 -0.20 -11.39
N GLY A 97 -1.97 -0.26 -12.18
CA GLY A 97 -1.97 -0.87 -13.50
C GLY A 97 -1.98 -2.39 -13.39
N SER A 98 -2.98 -3.03 -13.97
CA SER A 98 -2.93 -4.47 -14.23
C SER A 98 -3.29 -4.78 -15.67
N ASN A 99 -2.50 -5.63 -16.31
CA ASN A 99 -2.71 -6.09 -17.68
C ASN A 99 -3.83 -7.13 -17.81
N ALA A 100 -4.41 -7.58 -16.69
CA ALA A 100 -5.51 -8.54 -16.71
C ALA A 100 -6.75 -7.97 -17.40
N THR A 101 -7.32 -8.74 -18.30
CA THR A 101 -8.51 -8.34 -19.06
C THR A 101 -9.79 -8.89 -18.43
N LYS A 102 -10.96 -8.41 -18.88
CA LYS A 102 -12.28 -8.91 -18.45
C LYS A 102 -12.50 -10.41 -18.73
N GLU A 103 -11.70 -11.01 -19.60
CA GLU A 103 -11.72 -12.45 -19.88
C GLU A 103 -10.97 -13.27 -18.81
N ASN A 104 -10.12 -12.61 -18.02
CA ASN A 104 -9.28 -13.25 -17.01
C ASN A 104 -9.85 -13.08 -15.60
N VAL A 105 -10.47 -11.93 -15.31
CA VAL A 105 -10.85 -11.51 -13.95
C VAL A 105 -12.25 -10.89 -13.89
N THR A 106 -12.84 -10.89 -12.70
CA THR A 106 -14.04 -10.08 -12.40
C THR A 106 -13.70 -8.60 -12.27
N ASP A 107 -14.74 -7.76 -12.15
CA ASP A 107 -14.57 -6.38 -11.68
C ASP A 107 -14.12 -6.36 -10.21
N PHE A 108 -13.43 -5.28 -9.82
CA PHE A 108 -13.10 -5.02 -8.42
C PHE A 108 -14.35 -4.73 -7.60
N LYS A 109 -14.45 -5.36 -6.44
CA LYS A 109 -15.42 -5.06 -5.40
C LYS A 109 -14.66 -4.54 -4.19
N CYS A 110 -15.02 -3.34 -3.74
CA CYS A 110 -14.30 -2.61 -2.70
C CYS A 110 -15.17 -2.40 -1.47
N GLU A 111 -14.56 -2.51 -0.30
CA GLU A 111 -15.14 -2.08 0.97
C GLU A 111 -14.25 -1.02 1.60
N THR A 112 -14.87 0.08 2.01
CA THR A 112 -14.17 1.23 2.61
C THR A 112 -14.65 1.46 4.03
N ASN A 113 -13.73 1.55 4.98
CA ASN A 113 -14.02 1.75 6.40
C ASN A 113 -13.02 2.69 7.06
N PHE A 114 -13.42 3.29 8.18
CA PHE A 114 -12.50 4.00 9.06
C PHE A 114 -12.01 3.06 10.16
N VAL A 115 -10.70 2.99 10.36
CA VAL A 115 -10.05 2.16 11.38
C VAL A 115 -8.98 2.97 12.10
N GLN A 116 -8.55 2.49 13.27
CA GLN A 116 -7.44 3.08 14.01
C GLN A 116 -6.20 2.18 13.86
N ILE A 117 -5.10 2.75 13.37
CA ILE A 117 -3.80 2.06 13.21
C ILE A 117 -2.76 2.89 13.95
N SER A 118 -2.08 2.28 14.93
CA SER A 118 -1.09 2.95 15.77
C SER A 118 -1.56 4.31 16.31
N GLN A 119 -2.77 4.35 16.88
CA GLN A 119 -3.43 5.54 17.46
C GLN A 119 -3.83 6.65 16.46
N GLN A 120 -3.52 6.50 15.17
CA GLN A 120 -3.99 7.41 14.13
C GLN A 120 -5.23 6.85 13.43
N ASN A 121 -6.12 7.72 12.98
CA ASN A 121 -7.32 7.33 12.23
C ASN A 121 -6.96 7.18 10.75
N PHE A 122 -7.45 6.12 10.11
CA PHE A 122 -7.26 5.86 8.70
C PHE A 122 -8.59 5.61 8.00
N LYS A 123 -8.74 6.15 6.79
CA LYS A 123 -9.71 5.68 5.81
C LYS A 123 -9.05 4.59 4.99
N MET A 124 -9.50 3.35 5.15
CA MET A 124 -8.97 2.18 4.45
C MET A 124 -9.97 1.71 3.39
N SER A 125 -9.48 1.34 2.21
CA SER A 125 -10.22 0.66 1.15
C SER A 125 -9.55 -0.68 0.88
N VAL A 126 -10.33 -1.76 0.84
CA VAL A 126 -9.87 -3.08 0.42
C VAL A 126 -10.71 -3.52 -0.77
N CYS A 127 -10.06 -3.64 -1.92
CA CYS A 127 -10.63 -4.05 -3.18
C CYS A 127 -10.16 -5.46 -3.54
N ARG A 128 -11.10 -6.30 -3.97
CA ARG A 128 -10.83 -7.66 -4.44
C ARG A 128 -11.44 -7.87 -5.82
N ARG A 129 -10.71 -8.56 -6.69
CA ARG A 129 -11.27 -9.20 -7.88
C ARG A 129 -10.78 -10.63 -8.02
N ASP A 130 -11.59 -11.49 -8.62
CA ASP A 130 -11.33 -12.92 -8.69
C ASP A 130 -10.95 -13.37 -10.10
N TYR A 131 -10.08 -14.39 -10.19
CA TYR A 131 -9.73 -15.02 -11.44
C TYR A 131 -10.82 -16.01 -11.91
N LEU A 132 -11.29 -15.85 -13.14
CA LEU A 132 -12.38 -16.66 -13.69
C LEU A 132 -11.96 -18.13 -13.92
N ARG A 133 -10.68 -18.37 -14.25
CA ARG A 133 -10.14 -19.71 -14.54
C ARG A 133 -9.39 -20.34 -13.36
N TYR A 134 -9.09 -19.57 -12.31
CA TYR A 134 -8.27 -20.00 -11.17
C TYR A 134 -9.01 -19.74 -9.86
N ASN A 135 -9.97 -20.61 -9.57
CA ASN A 135 -10.82 -20.50 -8.38
C ASN A 135 -9.99 -20.44 -7.09
N GLY A 136 -10.31 -19.48 -6.23
CA GLY A 136 -9.61 -19.24 -4.97
C GLY A 136 -8.46 -18.24 -5.06
N LEU A 137 -8.07 -17.81 -6.26
CA LEU A 137 -7.08 -16.74 -6.45
C LEU A 137 -7.76 -15.40 -6.74
N SER A 138 -7.16 -14.35 -6.20
CA SER A 138 -7.66 -12.98 -6.30
C SER A 138 -6.51 -12.00 -6.47
N ASP A 139 -6.81 -10.89 -7.12
CA ASP A 139 -6.01 -9.68 -6.94
C ASP A 139 -6.61 -8.86 -5.80
N VAL A 140 -5.73 -8.30 -4.98
CA VAL A 140 -6.09 -7.51 -3.81
C VAL A 140 -5.37 -6.18 -3.87
N LEU A 141 -6.16 -5.11 -3.88
CA LEU A 141 -5.70 -3.74 -3.80
C LEU A 141 -6.15 -3.18 -2.46
N VAL A 142 -5.22 -2.60 -1.70
CA VAL A 142 -5.49 -1.95 -0.43
C VAL A 142 -4.94 -0.55 -0.48
N THR A 143 -5.77 0.43 -0.17
CA THR A 143 -5.32 1.82 0.01
C THR A 143 -5.73 2.34 1.38
N GLY A 144 -4.87 3.18 1.96
CA GLY A 144 -5.03 3.68 3.31
C GLY A 144 -4.58 5.12 3.42
N ALA A 145 -5.49 6.01 3.84
CA ALA A 145 -5.18 7.41 4.06
C ALA A 145 -5.35 7.78 5.54
N MET A 146 -4.30 8.27 6.17
CA MET A 146 -4.37 8.86 7.50
C MET A 146 -5.25 10.11 7.46
N VAL A 147 -6.20 10.20 8.38
CA VAL A 147 -7.11 11.33 8.51
C VAL A 147 -6.92 12.05 9.84
N SER A 148 -7.56 13.21 9.98
CA SER A 148 -7.58 14.04 11.20
C SER A 148 -6.34 14.90 11.48
N GLN A 149 -5.18 14.60 10.89
CA GLN A 149 -3.98 15.46 11.01
C GLN A 149 -4.09 16.69 10.11
N LYS A 150 -3.75 17.88 10.62
CA LYS A 150 -4.05 19.17 9.96
C LYS A 150 -3.18 19.47 8.73
N GLN A 151 -1.92 19.08 8.77
CA GLN A 151 -0.87 19.42 7.80
C GLN A 151 0.08 18.24 7.57
N GLN A 152 -0.31 17.05 8.04
CA GLN A 152 0.46 15.82 7.93
C GLN A 152 -0.46 14.74 7.36
N GLY A 153 0.10 13.87 6.53
CA GLY A 153 -0.65 12.84 5.82
C GLY A 153 0.21 11.61 5.63
N PHE A 154 -0.41 10.45 5.63
CA PHE A 154 0.26 9.18 5.37
C PHE A 154 -0.62 8.36 4.44
N LEU A 155 -0.07 7.98 3.29
CA LEU A 155 -0.70 7.05 2.36
C LEU A 155 -0.01 5.69 2.45
N PHE A 156 -0.83 4.65 2.41
CA PHE A 156 -0.41 3.27 2.25
C PHE A 156 -1.10 2.69 1.03
N GLU A 157 -0.33 2.02 0.18
CA GLU A 157 -0.86 1.27 -0.94
C GLU A 157 -0.24 -0.13 -0.94
N LEU A 158 -1.05 -1.14 -1.20
CA LEU A 158 -0.60 -2.52 -1.37
C LEU A 158 -1.36 -3.14 -2.53
N PHE A 159 -0.62 -3.76 -3.45
CA PHE A 159 -1.16 -4.52 -4.55
C PHE A 159 -0.57 -5.93 -4.57
N LEU A 160 -1.46 -6.92 -4.55
CA LEU A 160 -1.13 -8.34 -4.60
C LEU A 160 -1.86 -8.98 -5.77
N THR A 161 -1.16 -9.80 -6.55
CA THR A 161 -1.75 -10.50 -7.70
C THR A 161 -1.79 -12.01 -7.54
N GLY A 162 -2.92 -12.63 -7.90
CA GLY A 162 -3.13 -14.08 -7.86
C GLY A 162 -2.85 -14.72 -6.49
N VAL A 163 -3.36 -14.11 -5.42
CA VAL A 163 -3.19 -14.58 -4.04
C VAL A 163 -4.46 -15.21 -3.48
N ASP A 164 -4.31 -16.05 -2.45
CA ASP A 164 -5.43 -16.42 -1.59
C ASP A 164 -5.85 -15.21 -0.75
N PHE A 165 -7.11 -14.79 -0.88
CA PHE A 165 -7.64 -13.60 -0.22
C PHE A 165 -7.60 -13.68 1.32
N LYS A 166 -7.78 -14.87 1.89
CA LYS A 166 -7.76 -15.01 3.35
C LYS A 166 -6.35 -14.85 3.89
N GLU A 167 -5.36 -15.41 3.19
CA GLU A 167 -3.96 -15.25 3.56
C GLU A 167 -3.45 -13.81 3.34
N SER A 168 -3.94 -13.09 2.31
CA SER A 168 -3.59 -11.68 2.12
C SER A 168 -4.13 -10.81 3.25
N MET A 169 -5.37 -11.04 3.71
CA MET A 169 -5.93 -10.29 4.83
C MET A 169 -5.19 -10.55 6.15
N ARG A 170 -4.66 -11.75 6.37
CA ARG A 170 -3.80 -12.04 7.53
C ARG A 170 -2.47 -11.31 7.45
N LEU A 171 -1.86 -11.26 6.26
CA LEU A 171 -0.63 -10.52 6.04
C LEU A 171 -0.84 -9.03 6.32
N LEU A 172 -1.89 -8.44 5.74
CA LEU A 172 -2.26 -7.04 5.93
C LEU A 172 -2.49 -6.70 7.41
N LYS A 173 -3.21 -7.57 8.13
CA LYS A 173 -3.43 -7.41 9.56
C LYS A 173 -2.11 -7.34 10.33
N LYS A 174 -1.19 -8.29 10.09
CA LYS A 174 0.13 -8.30 10.74
C LYS A 174 0.93 -7.03 10.39
N GLU A 175 0.83 -6.58 9.14
CA GLU A 175 1.48 -5.36 8.65
C GLU A 175 1.07 -4.14 9.46
N PHE A 176 -0.23 -3.88 9.57
CA PHE A 176 -0.73 -2.76 10.37
C PHE A 176 -0.52 -2.91 11.87
N GLU A 177 -0.53 -4.13 12.41
CA GLU A 177 -0.14 -4.39 13.80
C GLU A 177 1.34 -4.04 14.08
N SER A 178 2.18 -4.02 13.05
CA SER A 178 3.60 -3.68 13.17
C SER A 178 3.89 -2.19 13.03
N PHE A 179 2.92 -1.39 12.59
CA PHE A 179 3.08 0.06 12.48
C PHE A 179 3.27 0.67 13.86
N LYS A 180 4.20 1.62 13.97
CA LYS A 180 4.41 2.38 15.20
C LYS A 180 4.47 3.87 14.90
N TRP A 181 3.74 4.64 15.69
CA TRP A 181 3.79 6.09 15.68
C TRP A 181 4.88 6.55 16.63
N LYS A 182 5.77 7.42 16.16
CA LYS A 182 6.79 8.08 16.99
C LYS A 182 6.11 9.19 17.78
N ASN A 183 6.16 9.06 19.10
CA ASN A 183 5.77 10.13 20.02
C ASN A 183 6.89 11.16 20.17
#